data_AF-A0A7S2H536-F1
#
_entry.id   AF-A0A7S2H536-F1
#
_cell.length_a   1.000
_cell.length_b   1.000
_cell.length_c   1.000
_cell.angle_alpha   90.00
_cell.angle_beta   90.00
_cell.angle_gamma   90.00
#
_symmetry.space_group_name_H-M   'P 1'
#
loop_
_entity.id
_entity.type
_entity.pdbx_description
1 polymer ?
#
loop_
_entity_poly.entity_id
_entity_poly.type
_entity_poly.pdbx_seq_one_letter_code
_entity_poly.pdbx_strand_id
1 'polypeptide(L)'
;YLKMDELYLDDIEEPQSRLVKDDWACEQALWTKWTHLGCLRAVSEVRLVTIDVKKFEDVVNKDPVAWDLAHTYCEKYVAWLNETPRGILTDVAHQDDMAWRVRSFLDCRVKNRTIRPSKGRLTLMDQGDTAASTRKLSM
;
A
#
# COMPACT_ATOMS: atom_id res chain seq x y z
N TYR A 1 7.77 -49.59 -26.71
CA TYR A 1 6.81 -48.48 -26.76
C TYR A 1 5.72 -48.75 -25.73
N LEU A 2 6.00 -48.40 -24.48
CA LEU A 2 5.05 -48.50 -23.37
C LEU A 2 4.28 -47.17 -23.30
N LYS A 3 2.95 -47.24 -23.25
CA LYS A 3 2.06 -46.11 -22.97
C LYS A 3 2.52 -45.45 -21.67
N MET A 4 3.04 -44.23 -21.77
CA MET A 4 3.44 -43.40 -20.63
C MET A 4 2.44 -42.26 -20.39
N ASP A 5 1.23 -42.36 -20.95
CA ASP A 5 0.22 -41.29 -20.96
C ASP A 5 -0.96 -41.56 -19.99
N GLU A 6 -0.92 -42.64 -19.19
CA GLU A 6 -2.01 -43.02 -18.27
C GLU A 6 -1.51 -43.17 -16.80
N LEU A 7 -0.44 -42.47 -16.42
CA LEU A 7 -0.02 -42.37 -15.02
C LEU A 7 -0.56 -41.05 -14.41
N TYR A 8 -1.73 -41.17 -13.79
CA TYR A 8 -2.19 -40.41 -12.61
C TYR A 8 -1.80 -38.92 -12.53
N LEU A 9 -2.60 -38.07 -13.17
CA LEU A 9 -2.70 -36.64 -12.80
C LEU A 9 -3.80 -36.37 -11.75
N ASP A 10 -4.51 -37.40 -11.30
CA ASP A 10 -5.68 -37.26 -10.41
C ASP A 10 -5.32 -37.09 -8.91
N ASP A 11 -4.06 -37.30 -8.51
CA ASP A 11 -3.63 -37.25 -7.10
C ASP A 11 -2.80 -36.00 -6.74
N ILE A 12 -2.74 -34.98 -7.61
CA ILE A 12 -2.18 -33.69 -7.21
C ILE A 12 -3.24 -32.98 -6.36
N GLU A 13 -3.22 -33.26 -5.06
CA GLU A 13 -4.01 -32.55 -4.07
C GLU A 13 -3.52 -31.09 -4.05
N GLU A 14 -4.19 -30.22 -4.82
CA GLU A 14 -3.84 -28.81 -4.86
C GLU A 14 -3.92 -28.24 -3.44
N PRO A 15 -2.94 -27.45 -3.00
CA PRO A 15 -2.93 -26.89 -1.65
C PRO A 15 -4.17 -26.01 -1.46
N GLN A 16 -5.11 -26.48 -0.62
CA GLN A 16 -6.33 -25.76 -0.30
C GLN A 16 -6.12 -24.91 0.95
N SER A 17 -6.23 -23.59 0.80
CA SER A 17 -6.35 -22.69 1.95
C SER A 17 -7.82 -22.46 2.28
N ARG A 18 -8.18 -22.60 3.56
CA ARG A 18 -9.55 -22.42 4.06
C ARG A 18 -9.65 -21.09 4.79
N LEU A 19 -10.43 -20.18 4.23
CA LEU A 19 -10.80 -18.93 4.91
C LEU A 19 -11.79 -19.20 6.03
N VAL A 20 -11.55 -18.53 7.17
CA VAL A 20 -12.50 -18.45 8.28
C VAL A 20 -12.97 -17.02 8.49
N LYS A 21 -13.77 -16.80 9.53
CA LYS A 21 -14.23 -15.46 9.89
C LYS A 21 -13.02 -14.55 10.13
N ASP A 22 -13.13 -13.30 9.70
CA ASP A 22 -12.13 -12.23 9.88
C ASP A 22 -10.85 -12.38 9.02
N ASP A 23 -10.75 -13.46 8.24
CA ASP A 23 -9.78 -13.56 7.14
C ASP A 23 -10.22 -12.68 5.95
N TRP A 24 -9.24 -12.35 5.12
CA TRP A 24 -9.39 -11.50 3.94
C TRP A 24 -8.81 -12.20 2.71
N ALA A 25 -9.40 -11.90 1.56
CA ALA A 25 -8.94 -12.40 0.27
C ALA A 25 -8.77 -11.26 -0.71
N CYS A 26 -7.78 -11.40 -1.59
CA CYS A 26 -7.54 -10.55 -2.76
C CYS A 26 -7.22 -9.08 -2.43
N GLU A 27 -6.63 -8.81 -1.27
CA GLU A 27 -6.23 -7.45 -0.89
C GLU A 27 -5.22 -6.84 -1.88
N GLN A 28 -4.39 -7.67 -2.51
CA GLN A 28 -3.42 -7.26 -3.53
C GLN A 28 -4.09 -6.51 -4.69
N ALA A 29 -5.34 -6.85 -5.01
CA ALA A 29 -6.13 -6.21 -6.07
C ALA A 29 -6.54 -4.77 -5.74
N LEU A 30 -6.48 -4.37 -4.46
CA LEU A 30 -6.73 -3.01 -4.03
C LEU A 30 -5.56 -2.07 -4.40
N TRP A 31 -4.34 -2.61 -4.42
CA TRP A 31 -3.11 -1.83 -4.55
C TRP A 31 -2.41 -1.97 -5.90
N THR A 32 -2.66 -3.08 -6.60
CA THR A 32 -1.95 -3.44 -7.83
C THR A 32 -2.89 -4.03 -8.88
N LYS A 33 -2.41 -4.13 -10.13
CA LYS A 33 -3.05 -4.97 -11.14
C LYS A 33 -2.79 -6.44 -10.79
N TRP A 34 -3.74 -7.04 -10.09
CA TRP A 34 -3.64 -8.40 -9.60
C TRP A 34 -4.48 -9.37 -10.44
N THR A 35 -3.93 -10.55 -10.70
CA THR A 35 -4.66 -11.69 -11.28
C THR A 35 -4.79 -12.73 -10.18
N HIS A 36 -6.03 -13.11 -9.87
CA HIS A 36 -6.32 -14.07 -8.81
C HIS A 36 -5.56 -15.40 -9.00
N LEU A 37 -5.09 -15.94 -7.88
CA LEU A 37 -4.35 -17.19 -7.77
C LEU A 37 -5.30 -18.29 -7.27
N GLY A 38 -6.09 -18.84 -8.19
CA GLY A 38 -6.97 -19.98 -7.94
C GLY A 38 -8.47 -19.64 -7.97
N CYS A 39 -9.26 -20.45 -7.28
CA CYS A 39 -10.71 -20.32 -7.24
C CYS A 39 -11.19 -20.31 -5.79
N LEU A 40 -11.98 -19.30 -5.42
CA LEU A 40 -12.62 -19.24 -4.12
C LEU A 40 -14.04 -19.82 -4.20
N ARG A 41 -14.29 -20.88 -3.43
CA ARG A 41 -15.60 -21.55 -3.36
C ARG A 41 -16.10 -21.61 -1.93
N ALA A 42 -17.35 -21.21 -1.73
CA ALA A 42 -18.01 -21.36 -0.44
C ALA A 42 -18.25 -22.84 -0.12
N VAL A 43 -17.84 -23.29 1.06
CA VAL A 43 -18.08 -24.65 1.56
C VAL A 43 -19.40 -24.73 2.36
N SER A 44 -19.89 -23.59 2.83
CA SER A 44 -21.14 -23.42 3.57
C SER A 44 -21.80 -22.10 3.20
N GLU A 45 -22.97 -21.81 3.79
CA GLU A 45 -23.51 -20.46 3.78
C GLU A 45 -22.52 -19.50 4.47
N VAL A 46 -22.19 -18.40 3.82
CA VAL A 46 -21.25 -17.38 4.30
C VAL A 46 -21.78 -15.99 3.99
N ARG A 47 -21.32 -15.00 4.75
CA ARG A 47 -21.52 -13.58 4.46
C ARG A 47 -20.17 -12.95 4.18
N LEU A 48 -20.04 -12.30 3.04
CA LEU A 48 -18.82 -11.62 2.62
C LEU A 48 -19.03 -10.11 2.64
N VAL A 49 -18.00 -9.39 3.05
CA VAL A 49 -17.90 -7.94 2.86
C VAL A 49 -16.94 -7.71 1.70
N THR A 50 -17.43 -7.12 0.62
CA THR A 50 -16.64 -6.86 -0.58
C THR A 50 -16.34 -5.38 -0.71
N ILE A 51 -15.12 -5.04 -1.09
CA ILE A 51 -14.71 -3.67 -1.37
C ILE A 51 -14.54 -3.53 -2.88
N ASP A 52 -15.27 -2.59 -3.48
CA ASP A 52 -15.05 -2.19 -4.87
C ASP A 52 -13.86 -1.22 -4.93
N VAL A 53 -12.85 -1.55 -5.72
CA VAL A 53 -11.59 -0.79 -5.80
C VAL A 53 -11.83 0.66 -6.22
N LYS A 54 -12.75 0.92 -7.15
CA LYS A 54 -13.01 2.27 -7.64
C LYS A 54 -13.77 3.10 -6.62
N LYS A 55 -14.79 2.52 -5.98
CA LYS A 55 -15.51 3.20 -4.90
C LYS A 55 -14.61 3.45 -3.69
N PHE A 56 -13.70 2.54 -3.37
CA PHE A 56 -12.70 2.74 -2.32
C PHE A 56 -11.80 3.94 -2.65
N GLU A 57 -11.23 3.97 -3.84
CA GLU A 57 -10.41 5.08 -4.33
C GLU A 57 -11.16 6.42 -4.24
N ASP A 58 -12.42 6.46 -4.70
CA ASP A 58 -13.26 7.67 -4.67
C ASP A 58 -13.56 8.19 -3.25
N VAL A 59 -13.65 7.29 -2.27
CA VAL A 59 -13.93 7.66 -0.87
C VAL A 59 -12.65 8.09 -0.17
N VAL A 60 -11.57 7.32 -0.31
CA VAL A 60 -10.30 7.57 0.37
C VAL A 60 -9.64 8.85 -0.12
N ASN A 61 -9.76 9.19 -1.41
CA ASN A 61 -9.24 10.44 -1.97
C ASN A 61 -9.90 11.71 -1.40
N LYS A 62 -11.09 11.62 -0.80
CA LYS A 62 -11.83 12.78 -0.28
C LYS A 62 -11.36 13.20 1.11
N ASP A 63 -10.71 12.30 1.86
CA ASP A 63 -10.17 12.58 3.17
C ASP A 63 -8.63 12.53 3.12
N PRO A 64 -7.93 13.68 3.26
CA PRO A 64 -6.48 13.73 3.25
C PRO A 64 -5.81 12.82 4.29
N VAL A 65 -6.45 12.57 5.44
CA VAL A 65 -5.91 11.71 6.49
C VAL A 65 -6.00 10.25 6.06
N ALA A 66 -7.17 9.81 5.59
CA ALA A 66 -7.35 8.47 5.06
C ALA A 66 -6.45 8.21 3.84
N TRP A 67 -6.32 9.17 2.93
CA TRP A 67 -5.44 9.09 1.76
C TRP A 67 -3.99 8.85 2.15
N ASP A 68 -3.46 9.64 3.08
CA ASP A 68 -2.08 9.56 3.53
C ASP A 68 -1.79 8.24 4.28
N LEU A 69 -2.78 7.73 5.03
CA LEU A 69 -2.73 6.42 5.66
C LEU A 69 -2.71 5.29 4.63
N ALA A 70 -3.67 5.29 3.69
CA ALA A 70 -3.78 4.28 2.64
C ALA A 70 -2.55 4.29 1.72
N HIS A 71 -2.02 5.47 1.38
CA HIS A 71 -0.79 5.60 0.61
C HIS A 71 0.39 4.96 1.32
N THR A 72 0.60 5.29 2.61
CA THR A 72 1.69 4.71 3.41
C THR A 72 1.58 3.19 3.50
N TYR A 73 0.36 2.70 3.74
CA TYR A 73 0.08 1.28 3.81
C TYR A 73 0.36 0.58 2.47
N CYS A 74 -0.16 1.13 1.37
CA CYS A 74 0.02 0.61 0.02
C CYS A 74 1.50 0.50 -0.36
N GLU A 75 2.30 1.54 -0.13
CA GLU A 75 3.74 1.52 -0.42
C GLU A 75 4.46 0.37 0.29
N LYS A 76 4.15 0.14 1.57
CA LYS A 76 4.76 -0.94 2.36
C LYS A 76 4.26 -2.31 1.96
N TYR A 77 2.95 -2.42 1.70
CA TYR A 77 2.33 -3.66 1.25
C TYR A 77 2.90 -4.10 -0.10
N VAL A 78 2.99 -3.19 -1.07
CA VAL A 78 3.53 -3.49 -2.41
C VAL A 78 5.02 -3.82 -2.35
N ALA A 79 5.81 -3.15 -1.49
CA ALA A 79 7.20 -3.52 -1.27
C ALA A 79 7.33 -4.96 -0.76
N TRP A 80 6.56 -5.32 0.28
CA TRP A 80 6.52 -6.69 0.80
C TRP A 80 6.05 -7.70 -0.25
N LEU A 81 5.05 -7.34 -1.06
CA LEU A 81 4.53 -8.20 -2.12
C LEU A 81 5.61 -8.51 -3.17
N ASN A 82 6.42 -7.51 -3.54
CA ASN A 82 7.52 -7.67 -4.49
C ASN A 82 8.71 -8.49 -3.93
N GLU A 83 8.90 -8.47 -2.61
CA GLU A 83 9.91 -9.28 -1.91
C GLU A 83 9.46 -10.74 -1.70
N THR A 84 8.17 -11.01 -1.82
CA THR A 84 7.60 -12.35 -1.60
C THR A 84 7.80 -13.24 -2.83
N PRO A 85 8.43 -14.43 -2.68
CA PRO A 85 8.63 -15.35 -3.81
C PRO A 85 7.30 -15.77 -4.45
N ARG A 86 7.27 -15.78 -5.79
CA ARG A 86 6.04 -16.08 -6.55
C ARG A 86 5.40 -17.42 -6.21
N GLY A 87 6.20 -18.43 -5.88
CA GLY A 87 5.70 -19.77 -5.54
C GLY A 87 4.97 -19.85 -4.19
N ILE A 88 5.03 -18.80 -3.36
CA ILE A 88 4.32 -18.73 -2.09
C ILE A 88 3.31 -17.57 -2.04
N LEU A 89 3.15 -16.84 -3.15
CA LEU A 89 2.11 -15.81 -3.26
C LEU A 89 0.73 -16.49 -3.24
N THR A 90 -0.20 -15.86 -2.55
CA THR A 90 -1.57 -16.34 -2.40
C THR A 90 -2.53 -15.17 -2.34
N ASP A 91 -3.76 -15.39 -2.78
CA ASP A 91 -4.86 -14.45 -2.63
C ASP A 91 -5.38 -14.41 -1.19
N VAL A 92 -5.06 -15.41 -0.38
CA VAL A 92 -5.57 -15.58 0.98
C VAL A 92 -4.63 -14.93 1.97
N ALA A 93 -5.20 -14.16 2.89
CA ALA A 93 -4.50 -13.64 4.04
C ALA A 93 -5.25 -14.10 5.31
N HIS A 94 -4.54 -14.78 6.20
CA HIS A 94 -5.11 -15.16 7.49
C HIS A 94 -4.92 -14.03 8.49
N GLN A 95 -5.94 -13.77 9.32
CA GLN A 95 -5.89 -12.67 10.29
C GLN A 95 -4.67 -12.79 11.21
N ASP A 96 -4.43 -14.00 11.74
CA ASP A 96 -3.33 -14.26 12.67
C ASP A 96 -1.95 -14.02 12.02
N ASP A 97 -1.81 -14.35 10.73
CA ASP A 97 -0.56 -14.21 9.99
C ASP A 97 -0.30 -12.78 9.53
N MET A 98 -1.35 -12.01 9.23
CA MET A 98 -1.22 -10.67 8.67
C MET A 98 -1.30 -9.55 9.71
N ALA A 99 -1.88 -9.78 10.89
CA ALA A 99 -2.08 -8.74 11.90
C ALA A 99 -0.78 -8.02 12.27
N TRP A 100 0.31 -8.78 12.47
CA TRP A 100 1.61 -8.20 12.80
C TRP A 100 2.22 -7.43 11.61
N ARG A 101 2.01 -7.90 10.38
CA ARG A 101 2.50 -7.23 9.15
C ARG A 101 1.81 -5.90 8.94
N VAL A 102 0.47 -5.91 8.98
CA VAL A 102 -0.37 -4.71 8.89
C VAL A 102 0.08 -3.67 9.90
N ARG A 103 0.30 -4.08 11.15
CA ARG A 103 0.80 -3.19 12.20
C ARG A 103 2.18 -2.62 11.86
N SER A 104 3.11 -3.46 11.40
CA SER A 104 4.45 -3.03 11.01
C SER A 104 4.47 -2.03 9.83
N PHE A 105 3.50 -2.13 8.91
CA PHE A 105 3.37 -1.19 7.80
C PHE A 105 2.96 0.20 8.29
N LEU A 106 2.17 0.27 9.36
CA LEU A 106 1.63 1.50 9.92
C LEU A 106 2.50 2.13 11.02
N ASP A 107 3.37 1.34 11.67
CA ASP A 107 4.22 1.79 12.78
C ASP A 107 5.33 2.80 12.38
N CYS A 108 5.35 3.28 11.13
CA CYS A 108 6.39 4.16 10.62
C CYS A 108 6.26 5.67 10.96
N ARG A 109 5.34 6.12 11.85
CA ARG A 109 5.14 7.57 12.08
C ARG A 109 5.07 8.03 13.55
N VAL A 110 6.26 8.24 14.13
CA VAL A 110 6.63 9.51 14.82
C VAL A 110 8.00 9.93 14.31
N LYS A 111 8.09 10.48 13.09
CA LYS A 111 9.23 11.31 12.68
C LYS A 111 8.69 12.60 12.08
N ASN A 112 8.82 13.66 12.86
CA ASN A 112 8.55 15.08 12.56
C ASN A 112 8.24 15.37 11.09
N ARG A 113 6.95 15.54 10.77
CA ARG A 113 6.57 16.38 9.64
C ARG A 113 6.86 17.83 10.04
N THR A 114 8.10 18.27 9.85
CA THR A 114 8.41 19.69 9.79
C THR A 114 7.58 20.25 8.64
N ILE A 115 6.55 21.02 9.00
CA ILE A 115 5.72 21.77 8.06
C ILE A 115 6.68 22.59 7.20
N ARG A 116 6.78 22.27 5.91
CA ARG A 116 7.52 23.13 4.98
C ARG A 116 6.73 24.44 4.89
N PRO A 117 7.28 25.60 5.28
CA PRO A 117 6.60 26.85 5.00
C PRO A 117 6.55 26.99 3.48
N SER A 118 5.34 27.07 2.93
CA SER A 118 5.13 27.47 1.54
C SER A 118 5.85 28.80 1.36
N LYS A 119 6.83 28.85 0.44
CA LYS A 119 7.48 30.10 0.03
C LYS A 119 6.40 31.03 -0.54
N GLY A 120 5.84 31.88 0.33
CA GLY A 120 5.13 33.08 -0.07
C GLY A 120 6.11 33.93 -0.87
N ARG A 121 5.73 34.18 -2.12
CA ARG A 121 6.39 35.06 -3.07
C ARG A 121 6.53 36.45 -2.44
N LEU A 122 7.71 36.78 -1.92
CA LEU A 122 8.06 38.15 -1.54
C LEU A 122 8.30 38.94 -2.82
N THR A 123 7.34 39.78 -3.20
CA THR A 123 7.58 40.84 -4.20
C THR A 123 8.48 41.88 -3.55
N LEU A 124 9.75 41.94 -3.98
CA LEU A 124 10.64 43.07 -3.72
C LEU A 124 10.05 44.29 -4.44
N MET A 125 9.46 45.20 -3.67
CA MET A 125 9.19 46.55 -4.13
C MET A 125 10.52 47.29 -4.22
N ASP A 126 10.81 47.71 -5.43
CA ASP A 126 11.80 48.69 -5.83
C ASP A 126 11.58 50.03 -5.09
N GLN A 127 12.61 50.51 -4.38
CA GLN A 127 12.80 51.93 -4.10
C GLN A 127 14.31 52.26 -4.11
N GLY A 128 14.78 52.67 -5.28
CA GLY A 128 15.45 53.97 -5.51
C GLY A 128 16.56 54.43 -4.56
N ASP A 129 17.78 54.42 -5.13
CA ASP A 129 18.92 55.33 -4.92
C ASP A 129 18.74 56.56 -4.01
N THR A 130 19.70 56.83 -3.12
CA THR A 130 20.52 58.08 -3.14
C THR A 130 21.82 57.92 -2.34
N ALA A 131 22.88 58.57 -2.83
CA ALA A 131 24.29 58.34 -2.57
C ALA A 131 24.93 59.03 -1.33
N ALA A 132 26.16 58.58 -1.05
CA ALA A 132 27.32 59.31 -0.52
C ALA A 132 27.33 59.82 0.93
N SER A 133 28.32 59.38 1.73
CA SER A 133 29.42 60.26 2.19
C SER A 133 30.36 59.56 3.16
N THR A 134 31.64 59.59 2.80
CA THR A 134 32.85 59.18 3.50
C THR A 134 33.04 59.88 4.86
N ARG A 135 33.60 59.18 5.86
CA ARG A 135 34.78 59.63 6.64
C ARG A 135 35.30 58.55 7.58
N LYS A 136 36.59 58.25 7.42
CA LYS A 136 37.49 57.62 8.39
C LYS A 136 37.64 58.53 9.61
N LEU A 137 37.78 57.95 10.80
CA LEU A 137 38.58 58.53 11.87
C LEU A 137 39.14 57.41 12.76
N SER A 138 40.46 57.46 12.88
CA SER A 138 41.33 56.69 13.76
C SER A 138 41.15 57.09 15.23
N MET A 139 41.39 56.13 16.12
CA MET A 139 42.15 56.36 17.35
C MET A 139 42.91 55.09 17.70
#